data_AF-A0A845YB93-F1
#
_entry.id   AF-A0A845YB93-F1
#
_cell.length_a   1.000
_cell.length_b   1.000
_cell.length_c   1.000
_cell.angle_alpha   90.00
_cell.angle_beta   90.00
_cell.angle_gamma   90.00
#
_symmetry.space_group_name_H-M   'P 1'
#
loop_
_entity.id
_entity.type
_entity.pdbx_description
1 polymer ?
#
loop_
_entity_poly.entity_id
_entity_poly.type
_entity_poly.pdbx_seq_one_letter_code
_entity_poly.pdbx_strand_id
1 'polypeptide(L)'
;MKNGQCPKCGERNVRSNTNRQFPALNTITLGSGTCDKRYAPLDTYICGSCGYVESYVAKSEDLNYIQEKWELVQVRSQPPIVLGIKQAATNGEVCH
;
A
#
# COMPACT_ATOMS: atom_id res chain seq x y z
N MET A 1 7.74 -6.97 -6.05
CA MET A 1 8.96 -7.79 -5.80
C MET A 1 8.87 -9.25 -6.27
N LYS A 2 7.74 -9.72 -6.84
CA LYS A 2 7.62 -11.09 -7.40
C LYS A 2 8.63 -11.42 -8.53
N ASN A 3 9.13 -10.41 -9.22
CA ASN A 3 10.19 -10.49 -10.22
C ASN A 3 11.62 -10.49 -9.63
N GLY A 4 11.75 -10.55 -8.29
CA GLY A 4 13.03 -10.54 -7.59
C GLY A 4 13.69 -9.17 -7.45
N GLN A 5 13.03 -8.08 -7.84
CA GLN A 5 13.56 -6.72 -7.70
C GLN A 5 12.71 -5.86 -6.75
N CYS A 6 13.38 -5.09 -5.90
CA CYS A 6 12.74 -4.11 -5.02
C CYS A 6 12.30 -2.87 -5.81
N PRO A 7 11.01 -2.48 -5.79
CA PRO A 7 10.56 -1.27 -6.50
C PRO A 7 11.02 0.02 -5.80
N LYS A 8 11.43 -0.05 -4.52
CA LYS A 8 11.83 1.12 -3.73
C LYS A 8 13.29 1.52 -3.96
N CYS A 9 14.20 0.55 -4.00
CA CYS A 9 15.65 0.82 -4.15
C CYS A 9 16.29 0.18 -5.39
N GLY A 10 15.56 -0.60 -6.18
CA GLY A 10 16.08 -1.26 -7.38
C GLY A 10 16.92 -2.51 -7.14
N GLU A 11 17.29 -2.80 -5.89
CA GLU A 11 18.12 -3.97 -5.53
C GLU A 11 17.42 -5.31 -5.78
N ARG A 12 18.23 -6.35 -6.03
CA ARG A 12 17.76 -7.73 -6.23
C ARG A 12 17.86 -8.63 -5.00
N ASN A 13 18.16 -8.05 -3.84
CA ASN A 13 18.17 -8.75 -2.56
C ASN A 13 16.74 -8.89 -2.00
N VAL A 14 15.92 -9.72 -2.65
CA VAL A 14 14.53 -9.98 -2.26
C VAL A 14 14.42 -11.38 -1.65
N ARG A 15 13.79 -11.48 -0.48
CA ARG A 15 13.45 -12.74 0.19
C ARG A 15 11.93 -12.90 0.22
N SER A 16 11.43 -14.12 0.09
CA SER A 16 10.00 -14.42 0.22
C SER A 16 9.74 -15.48 1.28
N ASN A 17 8.55 -15.45 1.87
CA ASN A 17 8.07 -16.51 2.75
C ASN A 17 7.00 -17.39 2.09
N THR A 18 6.97 -17.44 0.74
CA THR A 18 5.96 -18.17 -0.03
C THR A 18 6.00 -19.68 0.19
N ASN A 19 7.18 -20.27 0.44
CA ASN A 19 7.35 -21.69 0.75
C ASN A 19 7.33 -21.93 2.27
N ARG A 20 6.20 -21.65 2.90
CA ARG A 20 6.04 -21.69 4.36
C ARG A 20 5.37 -22.98 4.81
N GLN A 21 5.98 -23.61 5.82
CA GLN A 21 5.50 -24.84 6.43
C GLN A 21 4.26 -24.60 7.31
N PHE A 22 4.10 -23.38 7.85
CA PHE A 22 2.97 -22.99 8.70
C PHE A 22 2.33 -21.66 8.22
N PRO A 23 1.39 -21.70 7.26
CA PRO A 23 0.74 -20.50 6.71
C PRO A 23 0.03 -19.62 7.75
N ALA A 24 -0.44 -20.22 8.85
CA ALA A 24 -1.19 -19.54 9.91
C ALA A 24 -0.40 -18.44 10.63
N LEU A 25 0.94 -18.46 10.59
CA LEU A 25 1.80 -17.50 11.29
C LEU A 25 1.96 -16.16 10.56
N ASN A 26 1.47 -16.03 9.32
CA ASN A 26 1.49 -14.78 8.57
C ASN A 26 0.15 -14.57 7.86
N THR A 27 -0.78 -13.94 8.57
CA THR A 27 -2.17 -13.76 8.15
C THR A 27 -2.67 -12.34 8.40
N ILE A 28 -3.76 -11.96 7.72
CA ILE A 28 -4.59 -10.80 8.06
C ILE A 28 -5.97 -11.26 8.52
N THR A 29 -6.59 -10.48 9.39
CA THR A 29 -7.99 -10.72 9.77
C THR A 29 -8.89 -10.12 8.68
N LEU A 30 -9.76 -10.94 8.08
CA LEU A 30 -10.71 -10.48 7.06
C LEU A 30 -12.00 -9.95 7.67
N GLY A 31 -12.40 -10.50 8.82
CA GLY A 31 -13.62 -10.14 9.51
C GLY A 31 -13.82 -10.97 10.76
N SER A 32 -14.67 -10.48 11.65
CA SER A 32 -15.13 -11.20 12.83
C SER A 32 -16.64 -11.39 12.69
N GLY A 33 -17.08 -12.61 12.39
CA GLY A 33 -18.48 -12.97 12.60
C GLY A 33 -18.76 -13.15 14.09
N THR A 34 -20.02 -13.36 14.45
CA THR A 34 -20.44 -13.61 15.84
C THR A 34 -19.86 -14.92 16.43
N CYS A 35 -19.39 -15.83 15.59
CA CYS A 35 -18.87 -17.13 16.01
C CYS A 35 -17.45 -17.46 15.48
N ASP A 36 -17.03 -16.95 14.32
CA ASP A 36 -15.75 -17.30 13.70
C ASP A 36 -14.95 -16.09 13.21
N LYS A 37 -13.66 -16.06 13.54
CA LYS A 37 -12.70 -15.12 12.96
C LYS A 37 -12.13 -15.72 11.67
N ARG A 38 -12.29 -15.01 10.56
CA ARG A 38 -11.72 -15.42 9.27
C ARG A 38 -10.34 -14.78 9.08
N TYR A 39 -9.36 -15.60 8.72
CA TYR A 39 -7.99 -15.16 8.45
C TYR A 39 -7.57 -15.54 7.04
N ALA A 40 -6.85 -14.62 6.37
CA ALA A 40 -6.24 -14.88 5.07
C ALA A 40 -4.72 -14.98 5.19
N PRO A 41 -4.06 -16.04 4.69
CA PRO A 41 -2.61 -16.14 4.66
C PRO A 41 -2.00 -15.15 3.66
N LEU A 42 -0.87 -14.53 4.04
CA LEU A 42 -0.16 -13.52 3.24
C LEU A 42 1.17 -14.00 2.67
N ASP A 43 1.36 -13.95 1.36
CA ASP A 43 2.69 -14.10 0.77
C ASP A 43 3.44 -12.78 0.89
N THR A 44 4.51 -12.78 1.67
CA THR A 44 5.31 -11.60 1.96
C THR A 44 6.66 -11.69 1.28
N TYR A 45 7.04 -10.57 0.69
CA TYR A 45 8.35 -10.33 0.10
C TYR A 45 9.03 -9.20 0.87
N ILE A 46 10.30 -9.36 1.22
CA ILE A 46 11.09 -8.37 1.96
C ILE A 46 12.38 -8.08 1.19
N CYS A 47 12.70 -6.81 1.00
CA CYS A 47 14.02 -6.40 0.52
C CYS A 47 15.02 -6.41 1.67
N GLY A 48 16.03 -7.28 1.60
CA GLY A 48 17.08 -7.37 2.60
C GLY A 48 18.03 -6.18 2.63
N SER A 49 18.00 -5.31 1.60
CA SER A 49 18.88 -4.12 1.53
C SER A 49 18.23 -2.87 2.11
N CYS A 50 16.93 -2.64 1.88
CA CYS A 50 16.25 -1.40 2.31
C CYS A 50 15.06 -1.62 3.26
N GLY A 51 14.72 -2.87 3.56
CA GLY A 51 13.61 -3.21 4.46
C GLY A 51 12.21 -3.01 3.88
N TYR A 52 12.07 -2.68 2.58
CA TYR A 52 10.75 -2.57 1.95
C TYR A 52 10.03 -3.92 1.93
N VAL A 53 8.73 -3.91 2.24
CA VAL A 53 7.89 -5.10 2.36
C VAL A 53 6.67 -4.97 1.45
N GLU A 54 6.35 -6.06 0.75
CA GLU A 54 5.07 -6.25 0.06
C GLU A 54 4.41 -7.51 0.62
N SER A 55 3.12 -7.45 0.93
CA SER A 55 2.33 -8.60 1.36
C SER A 55 1.12 -8.77 0.44
N TYR A 56 0.88 -10.00 0.00
CA TYR A 56 -0.19 -10.37 -0.92
C TYR A 56 -1.09 -11.41 -0.28
N VAL A 57 -2.41 -11.28 -0.40
CA VAL A 57 -3.34 -12.36 -0.03
C VAL A 57 -3.07 -13.58 -0.93
N ALA A 58 -2.77 -14.72 -0.31
CA ALA A 58 -2.28 -15.90 -1.04
C ALA A 58 -3.39 -16.72 -1.72
N LYS A 59 -4.62 -16.64 -1.23
CA LYS A 59 -5.76 -17.42 -1.74
C LYS A 59 -6.75 -16.52 -2.48
N SER A 60 -7.19 -16.97 -3.66
CA SER A 60 -8.22 -16.30 -4.45
C SER A 60 -9.57 -16.22 -3.74
N GLU A 61 -9.92 -17.24 -2.96
CA GLU A 61 -11.15 -17.30 -2.16
C GLU A 61 -11.24 -16.13 -1.17
N ASP A 62 -10.12 -15.78 -0.54
CA ASP A 62 -10.04 -14.67 0.42
C ASP A 62 -10.08 -13.31 -0.30
N LEU A 63 -9.51 -13.21 -1.51
CA LEU A 63 -9.66 -12.02 -2.35
C LEU A 63 -11.12 -11.79 -2.75
N ASN A 64 -11.86 -12.85 -3.10
CA ASN A 64 -13.28 -12.76 -3.41
C ASN A 64 -14.08 -12.28 -2.19
N TYR A 65 -13.78 -12.82 -1.00
CA TYR A 65 -14.41 -12.37 0.24
C TYR A 65 -14.14 -10.88 0.52
N ILE A 66 -12.89 -10.42 0.35
CA ILE A 66 -12.54 -9.01 0.52
C ILE A 66 -13.33 -8.13 -0.46
N GLN A 67 -13.40 -8.50 -1.74
CA GLN A 67 -14.14 -7.74 -2.75
C GLN A 67 -15.64 -7.66 -2.44
N GLU A 68 -16.22 -8.72 -1.86
CA GLU A 68 -17.64 -8.75 -1.51
C GLU A 68 -17.96 -7.98 -0.22
N LYS A 69 -17.08 -8.05 0.78
CA LYS A 69 -17.39 -7.60 2.15
C LYS A 69 -16.73 -6.29 2.57
N TRP A 70 -15.59 -5.91 1.98
CA TRP A 70 -14.90 -4.69 2.36
C TRP A 70 -15.40 -3.51 1.53
N GLU A 71 -15.49 -2.34 2.16
CA GLU A 71 -15.87 -1.12 1.47
C GLU A 71 -14.81 -0.70 0.45
N LEU A 72 -15.26 -0.35 -0.75
CA LEU A 72 -14.39 0.24 -1.76
C LEU A 72 -14.04 1.68 -1.35
N VAL A 73 -12.76 1.94 -1.10
CA VAL A 73 -12.27 3.30 -0.84
C VAL A 73 -12.32 4.12 -2.13
N GLN A 74 -13.11 5.19 -2.12
CA GLN A 74 -13.19 6.12 -3.25
C GLN A 74 -11.88 6.90 -3.39
N VAL A 75 -11.41 7.06 -4.64
CA VAL A 75 -10.27 7.92 -4.92
C VAL A 75 -10.67 9.36 -4.60
N ARG A 76 -10.10 9.92 -3.53
CA ARG A 76 -10.18 11.36 -3.30
C ARG A 76 -9.37 12.02 -4.42
N SER A 77 -10.04 12.64 -5.38
CA SER A 77 -9.42 13.59 -6.29
C SER A 77 -8.96 14.78 -5.45
N GLN A 78 -7.70 14.77 -5.04
CA GLN A 78 -7.08 15.95 -4.46
C GLN A 78 -6.96 16.97 -5.60
N PRO A 79 -7.67 18.11 -5.57
CA PRO A 79 -7.45 19.14 -6.59
C PRO A 79 -5.97 19.58 -6.51
N PRO A 80 -5.32 19.90 -7.65
CA PRO A 80 -3.94 20.33 -7.63
C PRO A 80 -3.80 21.52 -6.67
N ILE A 81 -2.82 21.44 -5.77
CA ILE A 81 -2.44 22.55 -4.91
C ILE A 81 -2.02 23.68 -5.84
N VAL A 82 -2.89 24.67 -6.04
CA VAL A 82 -2.51 25.94 -6.67
C VAL A 82 -1.60 26.63 -5.67
N LEU A 83 -0.29 26.41 -5.80
CA LEU A 83 0.71 27.14 -5.03
C LEU A 83 0.55 28.61 -5.39
N GLY A 84 -0.02 29.40 -4.48
CA GLY A 84 -0.30 30.80 -4.67
C GLY A 84 0.94 31.55 -5.13
N ILE A 85 0.95 31.93 -6.41
CA ILE A 85 1.89 32.91 -6.96
C ILE A 85 1.64 34.21 -6.20
N LYS A 86 2.53 34.58 -5.28
CA LYS A 86 2.56 35.93 -4.73
C LYS A 86 2.93 36.86 -5.88
N GLN A 87 1.96 37.60 -6.41
CA GLN A 87 2.25 38.77 -7.22
C GLN A 87 2.90 39.82 -6.31
N ALA A 88 4.20 40.02 -6.46
CA ALA A 88 4.89 41.19 -5.97
C ALA A 88 4.62 42.32 -6.97
N ALA A 89 3.73 43.25 -6.62
CA ALA A 89 3.65 44.53 -7.31
C ALA A 89 4.66 45.49 -6.67
N THR A 90 5.70 45.81 -7.43
CA THR A 90 6.73 46.80 -7.13
C THR A 90 6.18 48.23 -7.26
N ASN A 91 6.68 49.08 -6.37
CA ASN A 91 6.46 50.53 -6.26
C ASN A 91 6.37 51.32 -7.58
N GLY A 92 5.55 52.37 -7.56
CA GLY A 92 5.81 53.59 -8.33
C GLY A 92 4.57 54.40 -8.65
N GLU A 93 4.30 55.47 -7.89
CA GLU A 93 4.15 56.84 -8.43
C GLU A 93 3.92 57.86 -7.30
N VAL A 94 4.86 58.80 -7.21
CA VAL A 94 4.72 60.10 -6.54
C VAL A 94 4.22 61.07 -7.62
N CYS A 95 3.18 61.86 -7.34
CA CYS A 95 2.92 63.12 -8.05
C CYS A 95 2.12 64.09 -7.15
N HIS A 96 2.79 65.23 -6.89
CA HIS A 96 2.41 66.59 -6.44
C HIS A 96 1.19 66.86 -5.56
#